data_AF-A0A351WWT9-F1
#
_entry.id   AF-A0A351WWT9-F1
#
_cell.length_a   1.000
_cell.length_b   1.000
_cell.length_c   1.000
_cell.angle_alpha   90.00
_cell.angle_beta   90.00
_cell.angle_gamma   90.00
#
_symmetry.space_group_name_H-M   'P 1'
#
loop_
_entity.id
_entity.type
_entity.pdbx_description
1 polymer ?
#
loop_
_entity_poly.entity_id
_entity_poly.type
_entity_poly.pdbx_seq_one_letter_code
_entity_poly.pdbx_strand_id
1 'polypeptide(L)'
;MKILIPAVALLFAANAAFAFECKVCHSKNPAMVRMHKALQGRNCFDCHKMGEKLMGKGIPKDKSAQIKRRESDPICFECHKRH
;
A
#
# COMPACT_ATOMS: atom_id res chain seq x y z
N MET A 1 24.34 -21.96 21.92
CA MET A 1 24.11 -21.83 20.46
C MET A 1 22.63 -21.93 20.03
N LYS A 2 21.64 -21.93 20.93
CA LYS A 2 20.21 -22.04 20.56
C LYS A 2 19.48 -20.70 20.32
N ILE A 3 20.12 -19.57 20.64
CA ILE A 3 19.55 -18.21 20.55
C ILE A 3 19.96 -17.49 19.25
N LEU A 4 20.93 -18.03 18.49
CA LEU A 4 21.44 -17.41 17.25
C LEU A 4 20.54 -17.65 16.02
N ILE A 5 19.78 -18.74 16.00
CA ILE A 5 18.89 -19.11 14.89
C ILE A 5 17.71 -18.13 14.72
N PRO A 6 16.99 -17.67 15.76
CA PRO A 6 15.87 -16.74 15.56
C PRO A 6 16.31 -15.36 15.06
N ALA A 7 17.47 -14.86 15.49
CA ALA A 7 17.95 -13.53 15.10
C ALA A 7 18.25 -13.43 13.60
N VAL A 8 18.82 -14.49 13.00
CA VAL A 8 19.11 -14.54 11.56
C VAL A 8 17.82 -14.58 10.74
N ALA A 9 16.79 -15.31 11.18
CA ALA A 9 15.50 -15.36 10.49
C ALA A 9 14.78 -14.00 10.47
N LEU A 10 14.88 -13.22 11.55
CA LEU A 10 14.32 -11.85 11.63
C LEU A 10 15.00 -10.88 10.64
N LEU A 11 16.31 -11.01 10.43
CA LEU A 11 17.07 -10.19 9.46
C LEU A 11 16.65 -10.46 8.00
N PHE A 12 16.28 -11.69 7.65
CA PHE A 12 15.80 -12.00 6.30
C PHE A 12 14.39 -11.45 6.02
N ALA A 13 13.51 -11.43 7.01
CA ALA A 13 12.15 -10.91 6.85
C ALA A 13 12.14 -9.38 6.62
N ALA A 14 13.03 -8.63 7.28
CA ALA A 14 13.15 -7.18 7.11
C ALA A 14 13.59 -6.77 5.69
N ASN A 15 14.46 -7.58 5.05
CA ASN A 15 14.93 -7.31 3.68
C ASN A 15 13.83 -7.44 2.62
N ALA A 16 12.88 -8.37 2.81
CA ALA A 16 11.79 -8.57 1.86
C ALA A 16 10.80 -7.39 1.84
N ALA A 17 10.51 -6.81 3.03
CA ALA A 17 9.66 -5.62 3.14
C ALA A 17 10.31 -4.40 2.47
N PHE A 18 11.60 -4.16 2.73
CA PHE A 18 12.35 -3.06 2.11
C PHE A 18 12.43 -3.18 0.58
N ALA A 19 12.67 -4.38 0.06
CA ALA A 19 12.70 -4.63 -1.38
C ALA A 19 11.35 -4.40 -2.08
N PHE A 20 10.23 -4.65 -1.39
CA PHE A 20 8.90 -4.34 -1.91
C PHE A 20 8.68 -2.82 -2.04
N GLU A 21 9.07 -2.05 -1.03
CA GLU A 21 8.98 -0.57 -1.05
C GLU A 21 9.82 0.04 -2.18
N CYS A 22 11.04 -0.46 -2.42
CA CYS A 22 11.87 0.00 -3.55
C CYS A 22 11.18 -0.19 -4.91
N LYS A 23 10.44 -1.29 -5.12
CA LYS A 23 9.70 -1.53 -6.37
C LYS A 23 8.54 -0.56 -6.55
N VAL A 24 8.01 0.01 -5.48
CA VAL A 24 6.95 1.02 -5.53
C VAL A 24 7.55 2.40 -5.83
N CYS A 25 8.64 2.78 -5.14
CA CYS A 25 9.38 4.02 -5.39
C CYS A 25 9.93 4.12 -6.83
N HIS A 26 10.37 3.00 -7.40
CA HIS A 26 10.90 2.89 -8.76
C HIS A 26 9.93 2.22 -9.74
N SER A 27 8.63 2.23 -9.44
CA SER A 27 7.62 1.62 -10.32
C SER A 27 7.53 2.37 -11.65
N LYS A 28 7.40 1.61 -12.76
CA LYS A 28 7.02 2.16 -14.07
C LYS A 28 5.58 2.69 -14.11
N ASN A 29 4.77 2.43 -13.08
CA ASN A 29 3.41 2.96 -12.94
C ASN A 29 3.42 4.27 -12.12
N PRO A 30 3.30 5.46 -12.74
CA PRO A 30 3.38 6.73 -12.03
C PRO A 30 2.24 6.94 -11.02
N ALA A 31 1.10 6.26 -11.17
CA ALA A 31 0.02 6.32 -10.19
C ALA A 31 0.40 5.62 -8.86
N MET A 32 1.12 4.50 -8.94
CA MET A 32 1.64 3.80 -7.75
C MET A 32 2.66 4.67 -7.02
N VAL A 33 3.57 5.31 -7.75
CA VAL A 33 4.58 6.22 -7.16
C VAL A 33 3.91 7.39 -6.44
N ARG A 34 2.90 8.03 -7.06
CA ARG A 34 2.16 9.15 -6.45
C ARG A 34 1.42 8.72 -5.17
N MET A 35 0.77 7.55 -5.20
CA MET A 35 0.08 7.01 -4.04
C MET A 35 1.06 6.77 -2.89
N HIS A 36 2.20 6.13 -3.16
CA HIS A 36 3.20 5.84 -2.14
C HIS A 36 3.80 7.11 -1.51
N LYS A 37 4.10 8.13 -2.33
CA LYS A 37 4.52 9.44 -1.83
C LYS A 37 3.47 10.09 -0.95
N ALA A 38 2.19 10.01 -1.32
CA ALA A 38 1.08 10.55 -0.54
C ALA A 38 0.89 9.83 0.81
N LEU A 39 1.22 8.54 0.88
CA LEU A 39 1.16 7.76 2.12
C LEU A 39 2.38 7.92 3.03
N GLN A 40 3.42 8.67 2.64
CA GLN A 40 4.59 9.02 3.48
C GLN A 40 5.21 7.86 4.29
N GLY A 41 5.24 6.65 3.74
CA GLY A 41 5.81 5.48 4.43
C GLY A 41 4.83 4.70 5.33
N ARG A 42 3.52 4.98 5.29
CA ARG A 42 2.51 4.05 5.83
C ARG A 42 2.59 2.72 5.08
N ASN A 43 2.32 1.62 5.79
CA ASN A 43 2.40 0.31 5.20
C ASN A 43 1.31 0.20 4.12
N CYS A 44 1.70 -0.32 2.95
CA CYS A 44 0.83 -0.45 1.78
C CYS A 44 -0.46 -1.23 2.09
N PHE A 45 -0.41 -2.10 3.11
CA PHE A 45 -1.51 -2.97 3.50
C PHE A 45 -2.32 -2.48 4.70
N ASP A 46 -2.01 -1.29 5.25
CA ASP A 46 -2.79 -0.69 6.35
C ASP A 46 -4.21 -0.37 5.93
N CYS A 47 -4.40 -0.06 4.64
CA CYS A 47 -5.71 0.25 4.09
C CYS A 47 -6.34 -0.94 3.35
N HIS A 48 -5.57 -1.79 2.67
CA HIS A 48 -6.14 -2.90 1.90
C HIS A 48 -5.18 -4.06 1.77
N LYS A 49 -5.70 -5.29 1.87
CA LYS A 49 -4.88 -6.50 1.76
C LYS A 49 -4.46 -6.77 0.32
N MET A 50 -3.37 -7.51 0.15
CA MET A 50 -2.95 -8.01 -1.16
C MET A 50 -4.08 -8.84 -1.81
N GLY A 51 -4.47 -8.48 -3.03
CA GLY A 51 -5.58 -9.11 -3.74
C GLY A 51 -6.92 -8.37 -3.61
N GLU A 52 -7.05 -7.47 -2.62
CA GLU A 52 -8.14 -6.49 -2.62
C GLU A 52 -7.92 -5.53 -3.79
N LYS A 53 -8.96 -5.36 -4.60
CA LYS A 53 -8.89 -4.57 -5.84
C LYS A 53 -8.90 -3.08 -5.46
N LEU A 54 -7.83 -2.57 -4.85
CA LEU A 54 -7.68 -1.14 -4.53
C LEU A 54 -7.31 -0.32 -5.77
N MET A 55 -6.49 -0.91 -6.63
CA MET A 55 -6.01 -0.37 -7.90
C MET A 55 -5.83 -1.54 -8.87
N GLY A 56 -6.81 -1.79 -9.76
CA GLY A 56 -6.73 -2.96 -10.65
C GLY A 56 -7.94 -3.14 -11.59
N LYS A 57 -8.00 -4.28 -12.29
CA LYS A 57 -8.98 -4.59 -13.36
C LYS A 57 -10.47 -4.54 -12.94
N GLY A 58 -10.80 -4.39 -11.66
CA GLY A 58 -12.18 -4.24 -11.16
C GLY A 58 -12.46 -2.92 -10.43
N ILE A 59 -11.51 -1.97 -10.43
CA ILE A 59 -11.78 -0.60 -9.95
C ILE A 59 -12.50 0.17 -11.06
N PRO A 60 -13.56 0.93 -10.73
CA PRO A 60 -14.15 1.88 -11.66
C PRO A 60 -13.06 2.82 -12.18
N LYS A 61 -12.79 2.76 -13.50
CA LYS A 61 -11.86 3.71 -14.15
C LYS A 61 -12.46 5.12 -14.22
N ASP A 62 -13.77 5.21 -14.06
CA ASP A 62 -14.51 6.45 -14.00
C ASP A 62 -14.18 7.25 -12.73
N LYS A 63 -13.94 8.55 -12.91
CA LYS A 63 -13.55 9.46 -11.84
C LYS A 63 -14.66 9.65 -10.81
N SER A 64 -15.92 9.74 -11.25
CA SER A 64 -17.06 9.93 -10.34
C SER A 64 -17.25 8.72 -9.42
N ALA A 65 -17.10 7.52 -9.96
CA ALA A 65 -17.17 6.29 -9.19
C ALA A 65 -16.01 6.15 -8.18
N GLN A 66 -14.81 6.63 -8.53
CA GLN A 66 -13.69 6.67 -7.58
C GLN A 66 -13.91 7.69 -6.45
N ILE A 67 -14.49 8.85 -6.76
CA ILE A 67 -14.84 9.87 -5.76
C ILE A 67 -15.90 9.31 -4.80
N LYS A 68 -16.99 8.76 -5.34
CA LYS A 68 -18.06 8.13 -4.56
C LYS A 68 -17.52 7.06 -3.61
N ARG A 69 -16.55 6.25 -4.06
CA ARG A 69 -15.91 5.25 -3.20
C ARG A 69 -15.14 5.89 -2.03
N ARG A 70 -14.40 6.99 -2.25
CA ARG A 70 -13.68 7.69 -1.17
C ARG A 70 -14.61 8.28 -0.12
N GLU A 71 -15.80 8.69 -0.54
CA GLU A 71 -16.85 9.24 0.33
C GLU A 71 -17.62 8.16 1.08
N SER A 72 -17.70 6.93 0.54
CA SER A 72 -18.48 5.84 1.14
C SER A 72 -17.66 4.83 1.93
N ASP A 73 -16.39 4.64 1.58
CA ASP A 73 -15.54 3.60 2.18
C ASP A 73 -14.83 4.15 3.44
N PRO A 74 -15.14 3.64 4.65
CA PRO A 74 -14.61 4.19 5.90
C PRO A 74 -13.08 4.23 5.97
N ILE A 75 -12.41 3.32 5.26
CA ILE A 75 -10.95 3.25 5.22
C ILE A 75 -10.32 4.47 4.53
N CYS A 76 -11.09 5.15 3.66
CA CYS A 76 -10.65 6.34 2.97
C CYS A 76 -10.76 7.59 3.86
N PHE A 77 -11.57 7.55 4.92
CA PHE A 77 -11.92 8.74 5.70
C PHE A 77 -10.74 9.33 6.45
N GLU A 78 -9.74 8.53 6.84
CA GLU A 78 -8.57 9.05 7.52
C GLU A 78 -7.85 10.12 6.70
N CYS A 79 -7.77 9.93 5.38
CA CYS A 79 -7.12 10.88 4.46
C CYS A 79 -8.12 11.79 3.73
N HIS A 80 -9.40 11.40 3.62
CA HIS A 80 -10.41 12.09 2.81
C HIS A 80 -11.58 12.67 3.63
N LYS A 81 -11.41 12.86 4.95
CA LYS A 81 -12.44 13.33 5.91
C LYS A 81 -13.12 14.66 5.59
N ARG A 82 -12.64 15.44 4.60
CA ARG A 82 -13.22 16.70 4.11
C ARG A 82 -12.94 16.88 2.62
N HIS A 83 -13.86 16.43 1.78
CA HIS A 83 -14.10 16.96 0.45
C HIS A 83 -15.61 17.06 0.23
#